data_AF-A0A432RB51-F1
#
_entry.id   AF-A0A432RB51-F1
#
_cell.length_a   1.000
_cell.length_b   1.000
_cell.length_c   1.000
_cell.angle_alpha   90.00
_cell.angle_beta   90.00
_cell.angle_gamma   90.00
#
_symmetry.space_group_name_H-M   'P 1'
#
loop_
_entity.id
_entity.type
_entity.pdbx_description
1 polymer ?
#
loop_
_entity_poly.entity_id
_entity_poly.type
_entity_poly.pdbx_seq_one_letter_code
_entity_poly.pdbx_strand_id
1 'polypeptide(L)' 'MADLYYTKDHLWIKVDANTAVVGITDYGQHQLGDIVYVELPN' A
#
# COMPACT_ATOMS: atom_id res chain seq x y z
N MET A 1 -18.43 -6.20 -1.76
CA MET A 1 -17.42 -6.11 -2.84
C MET A 1 -16.32 -5.24 -2.30
N ALA A 2 -15.07 -5.69 -2.34
CA ALA A 2 -13.95 -4.90 -1.88
C ALA A 2 -13.41 -4.07 -3.06
N ASP A 3 -13.29 -2.76 -2.86
CA ASP A 3 -12.79 -1.85 -3.89
C ASP A 3 -11.28 -1.69 -3.75
N LEU A 4 -10.57 -1.62 -4.89
CA LEU A 4 -9.12 -1.49 -4.94
C LEU A 4 -8.73 -0.20 -5.68
N TYR A 5 -7.99 0.66 -5.01
CA TYR A 5 -7.55 1.96 -5.51
C TYR A 5 -6.02 2.03 -5.53
N TYR A 6 -5.50 2.88 -6.42
CA TYR A 6 -4.07 3.12 -6.59
C TYR A 6 -3.76 4.61 -6.57
N THR A 7 -2.61 4.97 -6.02
CA THR A 7 -2.09 6.35 -6.05
C THR A 7 -1.01 6.51 -7.11
N LYS A 8 -0.68 7.76 -7.45
CA LYS A 8 0.48 8.06 -8.31
C LYS A 8 1.81 7.72 -7.64
N ASP A 9 1.81 7.63 -6.31
CA ASP A 9 2.99 7.35 -5.48
C ASP A 9 3.20 5.85 -5.24
N HIS A 10 2.68 5.00 -6.14
CA HIS A 10 2.86 3.55 -6.09
C HIS A 10 2.33 2.88 -4.82
N LEU A 11 1.28 3.45 -4.23
CA LEU A 11 0.53 2.85 -3.11
C LEU A 11 -0.79 2.27 -3.60
N TRP A 12 -1.33 1.31 -2.84
CA TRP A 12 -2.67 0.77 -3.04
C TRP A 12 -3.48 0.81 -1.75
N ILE A 13 -4.81 0.87 -1.91
CA ILE A 13 -5.78 0.86 -0.83
C ILE A 13 -6.89 -0.12 -1.19
N LYS A 14 -7.10 -1.15 -0.36
CA LYS A 14 -8.22 -2.07 -0.45
C LYS A 14 -9.25 -1.70 0.60
N VAL A 15 -10.45 -1.30 0.19
CA VAL A 15 -11.54 -0.88 1.08
C VAL A 15 -12.56 -2.01 1.18
N ASP A 16 -12.91 -2.38 2.41
CA ASP A 16 -13.99 -3.30 2.74
C ASP A 16 -14.88 -2.67 3.82
N ALA A 17 -16.02 -2.15 3.38
CA ALA A 17 -16.97 -1.38 4.21
C ALA A 17 -16.28 -0.26 5.00
N ASN A 18 -16.03 -0.47 6.30
CA ASN A 18 -15.46 0.51 7.22
C ASN A 18 -13.97 0.28 7.52
N THR A 19 -13.33 -0.68 6.85
CA THR A 19 -11.91 -0.98 7.05
C THR A 19 -11.16 -0.84 5.73
N ALA A 20 -9.95 -0.29 5.80
CA ALA A 20 -9.06 -0.20 4.66
C ALA A 20 -7.73 -0.87 4.99
N VAL A 21 -7.19 -1.61 4.04
CA VAL A 21 -5.82 -2.13 4.06
C VAL A 21 -5.01 -1.31 3.07
N VAL A 22 -3.85 -0.83 3.49
CA VAL A 22 -2.94 -0.01 2.67
C VAL A 22 -1.61 -0.71 2.49
N GLY A 23 -0.94 -0.44 1.38
CA GLY A 23 0.39 -0.96 1.12
C GLY A 23 1.08 -0.29 -0.07
N ILE A 24 2.33 -0.69 -0.31
CA ILE A 24 3.07 -0.36 -1.52
C ILE A 24 2.74 -1.35 -2.64
N THR A 25 2.71 -0.88 -3.88
CA THR A 25 2.54 -1.72 -5.06
C THR A 25 3.78 -2.55 -5.36
N ASP A 26 3.63 -3.58 -6.18
CA ASP A 26 4.76 -4.39 -6.66
C ASP A 26 5.82 -3.53 -7.39
N TYR A 27 5.38 -2.54 -8.18
CA TYR A 27 6.32 -1.61 -8.79
C TYR A 27 7.05 -0.75 -7.75
N GLY A 28 6.34 -0.27 -6.73
CA GLY A 28 6.92 0.52 -5.63
C GLY A 28 8.01 -0.25 -4.87
N GLN A 29 7.77 -1.53 -4.53
CA GLN A 29 8.78 -2.31 -3.79
C GLN A 29 10.04 -2.59 -4.62
N HIS A 30 9.91 -2.85 -5.94
CA HIS A 30 11.08 -3.01 -6.81
C HIS A 30 11.96 -1.75 -6.91
N GLN A 31 11.37 -0.55 -6.77
CA GLN A 31 12.14 0.70 -6.74
C GLN A 31 12.91 0.91 -5.43
N LEU A 32 12.40 0.38 -4.31
CA LEU A 32 13.01 0.51 -2.99
C LEU A 32 14.11 -0.52 -2.75
N GLY A 33 14.05 -1.68 -3.42
CA GLY A 33 14.97 -2.79 -3.19
C GLY A 33 14.67 -3.51 -1.88
N ASP A 34 15.71 -3.99 -1.19
CA ASP A 34 15.54 -4.75 0.05
C ASP A 34 15.04 -3.86 1.20
N ILE A 35 13.80 -4.10 1.63
CA ILE A 35 13.16 -3.38 2.73
C ILE A 35 13.64 -3.94 4.06
N VAL A 36 14.40 -3.16 4.83
CA VAL A 36 14.96 -3.55 6.13
C VAL A 36 14.26 -2.90 7.33
N TYR A 37 13.42 -1.90 7.10
CA TYR A 37 12.74 -1.14 8.14
C TYR A 37 11.42 -0.57 7.63
N VAL A 38 10.41 -0.48 8.51
CA VAL A 38 9.12 0.16 8.25
C VAL A 38 8.71 0.95 9.48
N GLU A 39 8.41 2.23 9.29
CA GLU A 39 7.82 3.09 10.32
C GLU A 39 6.30 3.16 10.10
N LEU A 40 5.54 2.88 11.16
CA LEU A 40 4.08 2.95 11.15
C LEU A 40 3.60 4.18 11.94
N PRO A 41 2.41 4.72 11.63
CA PRO A 41 1.80 5.78 12.42
C PRO A 41 1.61 5.37 13.89
N ASN A 42 1.65 6.34 14.80
CA ASN A 42 1.27 6.16 16.21
C ASN A 42 -0.26 6.16 16.39
#